data_AF-A0A2D6P6J5-F1
#
_entry.id   AF-A0A2D6P6J5-F1
#
_cell.length_a   1.000
_cell.length_b   1.000
_cell.length_c   1.000
_cell.angle_alpha   90.00
_cell.angle_beta   90.00
_cell.angle_gamma   90.00
#
_symmetry.space_group_name_H-M   'P 1'
#
loop_
_entity.id
_entity.type
_entity.pdbx_description
1 polymer ?
#
loop_
_entity_poly.entity_id
_entity_poly.type
_entity_poly.pdbx_seq_one_letter_code
_entity_poly.pdbx_strand_id
1 'polypeptide(L)'
;MIPKVTPFEVYQKYLSLKQHFNKVDYDYFKFKGKVRANASSFENRKDKHHFVRLSKIYKEEDLTKFFVSNFVKSSDLWIGNLTSPEGRENYISWKSKIQSLPYVFENEVDEILDDYNDFNTLFDCVDGQHPPVLRSVFGGDLSIESFIIMDSILRFSSVFNQKIEESVMWPNLYSMCIKYAPFLVVNKQKYVDILKKQVELHYE
;
A
#
# COMPACT_ATOMS: atom_id res chain seq x y z
N MET A 1 -3.05 -31.32 -0.40
CA MET A 1 -1.70 -31.00 0.10
C MET A 1 -1.45 -29.51 -0.16
N ILE A 2 -1.25 -28.69 0.87
CA ILE A 2 -0.95 -27.26 0.70
C ILE A 2 0.42 -27.16 -0.03
N PRO A 3 0.57 -26.36 -1.10
CA PRO A 3 1.88 -26.15 -1.72
C PRO A 3 2.86 -25.69 -0.65
N LYS A 4 3.90 -26.50 -0.41
CA LYS A 4 4.83 -26.30 0.68
C LYS A 4 5.91 -25.33 0.21
N VAL A 5 5.73 -24.05 0.50
CA VAL A 5 6.79 -23.05 0.30
C VAL A 5 7.94 -23.37 1.27
N THR A 6 9.16 -23.38 0.78
CA THR A 6 10.35 -23.61 1.60
C THR A 6 10.72 -22.36 2.40
N PRO A 7 11.36 -22.49 3.57
CA PRO A 7 11.83 -21.34 4.34
C PRO A 7 12.75 -20.40 3.53
N PHE A 8 13.55 -20.96 2.62
CA PHE A 8 14.43 -20.18 1.75
C PHE A 8 13.64 -19.36 0.70
N GLU A 9 12.59 -19.92 0.11
CA GLU A 9 11.69 -19.17 -0.79
C GLU A 9 10.96 -18.04 -0.04
N VAL A 10 10.54 -18.27 1.21
CA VAL A 10 9.98 -17.21 2.06
C VAL A 10 11.00 -16.09 2.27
N TYR A 11 12.25 -16.44 2.53
CA TYR A 11 13.35 -15.47 2.67
C TYR A 11 13.59 -14.68 1.39
N GLN A 12 13.63 -15.33 0.23
CA GLN A 12 13.76 -14.65 -1.05
C GLN A 12 12.59 -13.69 -1.29
N LYS A 13 11.37 -14.12 -0.97
CA LYS A 13 10.18 -13.28 -1.11
C LYS A 13 10.23 -12.06 -0.19
N TYR A 14 10.58 -12.25 1.08
CA TYR A 14 10.83 -11.15 2.02
C TYR A 14 11.87 -10.16 1.47
N LEU A 15 13.02 -10.63 0.99
CA LEU A 15 14.06 -9.77 0.43
C LEU A 15 13.59 -9.01 -0.81
N SER A 16 12.82 -9.66 -1.68
CA SER A 16 12.30 -9.04 -2.91
C SER A 16 11.32 -7.91 -2.61
N LEU A 17 10.39 -8.13 -1.68
CA LEU A 17 9.40 -7.12 -1.30
C LEU A 17 10.06 -6.02 -0.47
N LYS A 18 10.93 -6.36 0.49
CA LYS A 18 11.70 -5.34 1.22
C LYS A 18 12.48 -4.44 0.29
N GLN A 19 13.15 -5.01 -0.73
CA GLN A 19 13.85 -4.19 -1.73
C GLN A 19 12.90 -3.36 -2.57
N HIS A 20 11.72 -3.87 -2.92
CA HIS A 20 10.74 -3.11 -3.67
C HIS A 20 10.30 -1.85 -2.92
N PHE A 21 9.98 -1.97 -1.63
CA PHE A 21 9.52 -0.83 -0.84
C PHE A 21 10.63 0.14 -0.40
N ASN A 22 11.90 -0.31 -0.34
CA ASN A 22 13.00 0.53 0.19
C ASN A 22 13.99 1.02 -0.86
N LYS A 23 14.10 0.36 -2.02
CA LYS A 23 15.09 0.71 -3.04
C LYS A 23 14.43 1.39 -4.24
N VAL A 24 15.05 2.48 -4.68
CA VAL A 24 14.63 3.23 -5.87
C VAL A 24 14.78 2.37 -7.13
N ASP A 25 15.83 1.56 -7.22
CA ASP A 25 16.22 0.80 -8.42
C ASP A 25 15.62 -0.62 -8.51
N TYR A 26 14.89 -1.06 -7.48
CA TYR A 26 14.27 -2.39 -7.47
C TYR A 26 12.74 -2.35 -7.63
N ASP A 27 12.25 -3.09 -8.62
CA ASP A 27 10.83 -3.27 -8.91
C ASP A 27 10.46 -4.77 -8.88
N TYR A 28 9.55 -5.14 -7.98
CA TYR A 28 9.14 -6.53 -7.78
C TYR A 28 8.53 -7.16 -9.05
N PHE A 29 7.74 -6.41 -9.80
CA PHE A 29 7.02 -6.90 -10.97
C PHE A 29 7.97 -7.00 -12.18
N LYS A 30 8.81 -5.98 -12.39
CA LYS A 30 9.85 -5.98 -13.43
C LYS A 30 10.81 -7.16 -13.27
N PHE A 31 11.26 -7.42 -12.04
CA PHE A 31 12.17 -8.52 -11.74
C PHE A 31 11.47 -9.85 -11.45
N LYS A 32 10.13 -9.91 -11.53
CA LYS A 32 9.32 -11.10 -11.23
C LYS A 32 9.66 -11.72 -9.86
N GLY A 33 9.86 -10.88 -8.85
CA GLY A 33 10.23 -11.25 -7.48
C GLY A 33 11.64 -11.84 -7.32
N LYS A 34 12.48 -11.84 -8.36
CA LYS A 34 13.81 -12.44 -8.31
C LYS A 34 14.80 -11.56 -7.56
N VAL A 35 15.47 -12.16 -6.59
CA VAL A 35 16.58 -11.56 -5.85
C VAL A 35 17.76 -12.51 -5.77
N ARG A 36 18.96 -11.94 -5.68
CA ARG A 36 20.16 -12.72 -5.36
C ARG A 36 20.12 -13.08 -3.88
N ALA A 37 20.02 -14.36 -3.58
CA ALA A 37 20.11 -14.92 -2.24
C ALA A 37 20.90 -16.23 -2.30
N ASN A 38 21.74 -16.48 -1.30
CA ASN A 38 22.52 -17.70 -1.20
C ASN A 38 21.95 -18.61 -0.10
N ALA A 39 21.73 -19.89 -0.42
CA ALA A 39 21.15 -20.87 0.51
C ALA A 39 22.05 -21.15 1.72
N SER A 40 23.37 -21.30 1.53
CA SER A 40 24.32 -21.46 2.64
C SER A 40 24.35 -20.23 3.56
N SER A 41 24.26 -19.02 3.01
CA SER A 41 24.13 -17.80 3.82
C SER A 41 22.82 -17.78 4.61
N PHE A 42 21.71 -18.24 4.02
CA PHE A 42 20.42 -18.35 4.70
C PHE A 42 20.48 -19.33 5.88
N GLU A 43 21.12 -20.50 5.70
CA GLU A 43 21.20 -21.51 6.76
C GLU A 43 21.95 -21.04 8.02
N ASN A 44 22.89 -20.10 7.85
CA ASN A 44 23.66 -19.51 8.93
C ASN A 44 22.95 -18.31 9.61
N ARG A 45 21.76 -17.91 9.17
CA ARG A 45 21.03 -16.79 9.77
C ARG A 45 20.47 -17.16 11.14
N LYS A 46 20.70 -16.29 12.14
CA LYS A 46 20.14 -16.41 13.49
C LYS A 46 18.60 -16.31 13.52
N ASP A 47 18.04 -15.52 12.60
CA ASP A 47 16.61 -15.25 12.49
C ASP A 47 15.86 -16.22 11.56
N LYS A 48 16.51 -17.32 11.12
CA LYS A 48 15.94 -18.29 10.16
C LYS A 48 14.63 -18.91 10.60
N HIS A 49 14.44 -19.06 11.91
CA HIS A 49 13.26 -19.65 12.53
C HIS A 49 11.96 -18.88 12.20
N HIS A 50 12.03 -17.57 11.97
CA HIS A 50 10.88 -16.77 11.55
C HIS A 50 10.41 -17.17 10.14
N PHE A 51 11.32 -17.39 9.20
CA PHE A 51 10.98 -17.84 7.85
C PHE A 51 10.42 -19.27 7.86
N VAL A 52 10.98 -20.15 8.71
CA VAL A 52 10.43 -21.50 8.93
C VAL A 52 9.00 -21.44 9.48
N ARG A 53 8.71 -20.50 10.39
CA ARG A 53 7.36 -20.32 10.93
C ARG A 53 6.39 -19.87 9.84
N LEU A 54 6.75 -18.85 9.06
CA LEU A 54 5.90 -18.33 7.98
C LEU A 54 5.64 -19.38 6.89
N SER A 55 6.66 -20.18 6.55
CA SER A 55 6.54 -21.25 5.52
C SER A 55 5.57 -22.38 5.92
N LYS A 56 5.25 -22.50 7.23
CA LYS A 56 4.26 -23.45 7.75
C LYS A 56 2.86 -22.87 7.82
N ILE A 57 2.72 -21.54 7.84
CA ILE A 57 1.43 -20.86 8.07
C ILE A 57 0.78 -20.45 6.75
N TYR A 58 1.56 -19.89 5.82
CA TYR A 58 1.03 -19.23 4.64
C TYR A 58 1.42 -19.95 3.35
N LYS A 59 0.49 -19.93 2.39
CA LYS A 59 0.77 -20.29 0.98
C LYS A 59 1.49 -19.14 0.29
N GLU A 60 2.03 -19.41 -0.90
CA GLU A 60 2.78 -18.42 -1.65
C GLU A 60 1.99 -17.11 -1.90
N GLU A 61 0.73 -17.22 -2.29
CA GLU A 61 -0.15 -16.05 -2.55
C GLU A 61 -0.41 -15.24 -1.28
N ASP A 62 -0.65 -15.92 -0.16
CA ASP A 62 -0.90 -15.29 1.14
C ASP A 62 0.38 -14.67 1.71
N LEU A 63 1.56 -15.22 1.41
CA LEU A 63 2.84 -14.65 1.81
C LEU A 63 3.08 -13.29 1.17
N THR A 64 2.81 -13.14 -0.13
CA THR A 64 2.93 -11.83 -0.79
C THR A 64 2.03 -10.81 -0.13
N LYS A 65 0.75 -11.15 0.09
CA LYS A 65 -0.23 -10.26 0.74
C LYS A 65 0.19 -9.90 2.17
N PHE A 66 0.65 -10.89 2.94
CA PHE A 66 1.13 -10.70 4.30
C PHE A 66 2.34 -9.76 4.40
N PHE A 67 3.31 -9.90 3.49
CA PHE A 67 4.45 -8.99 3.47
C PHE A 67 4.04 -7.59 3.00
N VAL A 68 3.24 -7.47 1.95
CA VAL A 68 2.76 -6.18 1.43
C VAL A 68 1.97 -5.43 2.50
N SER A 69 1.01 -6.07 3.18
CA SER A 69 0.20 -5.42 4.22
C SER A 69 1.04 -4.82 5.34
N ASN A 70 2.18 -5.46 5.65
CA ASN A 70 3.11 -4.96 6.66
C ASN A 70 4.04 -3.87 6.12
N PHE A 71 4.58 -4.03 4.90
CA PHE A 71 5.47 -3.03 4.32
C PHE A 71 4.77 -1.71 4.00
N VAL A 72 3.46 -1.73 3.75
CA VAL A 72 2.64 -0.52 3.61
C VAL A 72 2.54 0.24 4.95
N LYS A 73 2.54 -0.47 6.09
CA LYS A 73 2.54 0.15 7.42
C LYS A 73 3.92 0.69 7.81
N SER A 74 4.98 -0.06 7.50
CA SER A 74 6.35 0.37 7.71
C SER A 74 7.27 -0.31 6.70
N SER A 75 7.97 0.49 5.89
CA SER A 75 8.85 -0.03 4.84
C SER A 75 10.08 -0.75 5.40
N ASP A 76 10.60 -0.35 6.56
CA ASP A 76 11.82 -0.93 7.14
C ASP A 76 11.55 -1.97 8.25
N LEU A 77 10.64 -2.90 7.98
CA LEU A 77 10.38 -4.00 8.91
C LEU A 77 11.48 -5.07 8.81
N TRP A 78 11.92 -5.55 9.97
CA TRP A 78 12.71 -6.78 10.10
C TRP A 78 11.78 -7.99 10.25
N ILE A 79 12.27 -9.19 9.92
CA ILE A 79 11.44 -10.41 9.90
C ILE A 79 10.83 -10.75 11.27
N GLY A 80 11.51 -10.40 12.37
CA GLY A 80 10.96 -10.60 13.71
C GLY A 80 9.74 -9.73 13.98
N ASN A 81 9.75 -8.46 13.54
CA ASN A 81 8.57 -7.59 13.61
C ASN A 81 7.40 -8.18 12.82
N LEU A 82 7.66 -8.73 11.63
CA LEU A 82 6.62 -9.35 10.80
C LEU A 82 5.96 -10.54 11.51
N THR A 83 6.74 -11.37 12.20
CA THR A 83 6.18 -12.56 12.89
C THR A 83 5.68 -12.29 14.32
N SER A 84 5.74 -11.05 14.78
CA SER A 84 5.14 -10.62 16.05
C SER A 84 3.60 -10.67 15.95
N PRO A 85 2.86 -10.55 17.07
CA PRO A 85 1.41 -10.38 17.04
C PRO A 85 0.97 -9.22 16.15
N GLU A 86 1.65 -8.07 16.23
CA GLU A 86 1.38 -6.87 15.44
C GLU A 86 1.44 -7.16 13.93
N GLY A 87 2.45 -7.89 13.47
CA GLY A 87 2.57 -8.20 12.04
C GLY A 87 1.44 -9.08 11.51
N ARG A 88 0.85 -9.91 12.38
CA ARG A 88 -0.37 -10.67 12.06
C ARG A 88 -1.61 -9.77 12.07
N GLU A 89 -1.74 -8.90 13.07
CA GLU A 89 -2.85 -7.95 13.17
C GLU A 89 -2.91 -7.02 11.97
N ASN A 90 -1.76 -6.51 11.52
CA ASN A 90 -1.64 -5.72 10.29
C ASN A 90 -2.21 -6.46 9.08
N TYR A 91 -1.87 -7.75 8.92
CA TYR A 91 -2.38 -8.55 7.81
C TYR A 91 -3.89 -8.81 7.91
N ILE A 92 -4.41 -9.09 9.11
CA ILE A 92 -5.84 -9.32 9.32
C ILE A 92 -6.64 -8.05 9.03
N SER A 93 -6.22 -6.91 9.58
CA SER A 93 -6.84 -5.60 9.36
C SER A 93 -6.82 -5.23 7.88
N TRP A 94 -5.66 -5.36 7.24
CA TRP A 94 -5.50 -5.12 5.81
C TRP A 94 -6.41 -6.01 4.98
N LYS A 95 -6.45 -7.31 5.27
CA LYS A 95 -7.29 -8.27 4.52
C LYS A 95 -8.77 -7.91 4.65
N SER A 96 -9.23 -7.55 5.85
CA SER A 96 -10.59 -7.08 6.10
C SER A 96 -10.90 -5.84 5.26
N LYS A 97 -10.02 -4.83 5.31
CA LYS A 97 -10.16 -3.60 4.51
C LYS A 97 -10.24 -3.88 3.02
N ILE A 98 -9.34 -4.70 2.47
CA ILE A 98 -9.34 -5.02 1.03
C ILE A 98 -10.64 -5.73 0.61
N GLN A 99 -11.20 -6.57 1.47
CA GLN A 99 -12.47 -7.26 1.20
C GLN A 99 -13.67 -6.30 1.19
N SER A 100 -13.64 -5.26 2.02
CA SER A 100 -14.69 -4.23 2.10
C SER A 100 -14.34 -2.93 1.36
N LEU A 101 -13.27 -2.92 0.56
CA LEU A 101 -12.67 -1.69 0.03
C LEU A 101 -13.65 -0.79 -0.76
N PRO A 102 -14.61 -1.32 -1.55
CA PRO A 102 -15.58 -0.45 -2.21
C PRO A 102 -16.46 0.34 -1.23
N TYR A 103 -16.87 -0.27 -0.12
CA TYR A 103 -17.66 0.40 0.91
C TYR A 103 -16.80 1.39 1.71
N VAL A 104 -15.58 0.99 2.06
CA VAL A 104 -14.60 1.89 2.71
C VAL A 104 -14.35 3.12 1.84
N PHE A 105 -14.11 2.92 0.54
CA PHE A 105 -13.91 4.00 -0.42
C PHE A 105 -15.13 4.92 -0.53
N GLU A 106 -16.34 4.35 -0.62
CA GLU A 106 -17.58 5.14 -0.69
C GLU A 106 -17.73 6.04 0.53
N ASN A 107 -17.53 5.51 1.75
CA ASN A 107 -17.62 6.27 2.99
C ASN A 107 -16.51 7.32 3.14
N GLU A 108 -15.25 6.95 2.89
CA GLU A 108 -14.13 7.91 3.00
C GLU A 108 -14.27 9.05 1.98
N VAL A 109 -14.82 8.79 0.79
CA VAL A 109 -15.11 9.84 -0.18
C VAL A 109 -16.27 10.71 0.30
N ASP A 110 -17.38 10.12 0.72
CA ASP A 110 -18.57 10.84 1.24
C ASP A 110 -18.19 11.80 2.37
N GLU A 111 -17.46 11.34 3.38
CA GLU A 111 -16.99 12.15 4.51
C GLU A 111 -16.09 13.31 4.07
N ILE A 112 -15.23 13.11 3.07
CA ILE A 112 -14.35 14.18 2.57
C ILE A 112 -15.11 15.18 1.69
N LEU A 113 -16.13 14.76 0.96
CA LEU A 113 -16.94 15.68 0.15
C LEU A 113 -17.78 16.61 1.02
N ASP A 114 -18.31 16.12 2.15
CA ASP A 114 -19.12 16.90 3.10
C ASP A 114 -18.43 18.18 3.61
N ASP A 115 -17.10 18.14 3.72
CA ASP A 115 -16.30 19.26 4.25
C ASP A 115 -16.05 20.39 3.24
N TYR A 116 -16.39 20.20 1.96
CA TYR A 116 -16.02 21.12 0.87
C TYR A 116 -17.20 21.41 -0.05
N ASN A 117 -17.39 22.69 -0.41
CA ASN A 117 -18.49 23.13 -1.28
C ASN A 117 -18.24 22.91 -2.79
N ASP A 118 -17.01 22.57 -3.19
CA ASP A 118 -16.67 22.27 -4.59
C ASP A 118 -15.64 21.14 -4.65
N PHE A 119 -15.90 20.16 -5.52
CA PHE A 119 -15.08 18.97 -5.67
C PHE A 119 -13.62 19.29 -6.05
N ASN A 120 -13.37 20.29 -6.89
CA ASN A 120 -12.01 20.57 -7.37
C ASN A 120 -11.12 21.15 -6.27
N THR A 121 -11.71 21.86 -5.30
CA THR A 121 -10.97 22.42 -4.16
C THR A 121 -10.23 21.36 -3.35
N LEU A 122 -10.69 20.11 -3.37
CA LEU A 122 -10.02 18.99 -2.71
C LEU A 122 -8.58 18.75 -3.20
N PHE A 123 -8.29 19.17 -4.44
CA PHE A 123 -7.02 18.93 -5.12
C PHE A 123 -6.18 20.20 -5.26
N ASP A 124 -6.63 21.34 -4.74
CA ASP A 124 -5.94 22.62 -4.91
C ASP A 124 -4.72 22.73 -3.98
N CYS A 125 -3.53 22.80 -4.58
CA CYS A 125 -2.30 23.20 -3.90
C CYS A 125 -2.21 24.72 -3.88
N VAL A 126 -2.51 25.31 -2.73
CA VAL A 126 -2.38 26.76 -2.48
C VAL A 126 -1.03 27.03 -1.82
N ASP A 127 -0.25 27.97 -2.35
CA ASP A 127 1.04 28.42 -1.79
C ASP A 127 2.02 27.28 -1.44
N GLY A 128 2.12 26.29 -2.33
CA GLY A 128 3.03 25.16 -2.15
C GLY A 128 2.59 24.12 -1.10
N GLN A 129 1.42 24.30 -0.48
CA GLN A 129 0.95 23.48 0.63
C GLN A 129 0.24 22.21 0.19
N HIS A 130 0.08 21.28 1.14
CA HIS A 130 -0.69 20.05 0.94
C HIS A 130 -2.17 20.35 0.65
N PRO A 131 -2.73 19.85 -0.46
CA PRO A 131 -4.16 19.98 -0.77
C PRO A 131 -5.01 19.20 0.24
N PRO A 132 -6.31 19.53 0.39
CA PRO A 132 -7.22 18.83 1.29
C PRO A 132 -7.14 17.30 1.26
N VAL A 133 -7.23 16.69 0.06
CA VAL A 133 -7.23 15.23 -0.10
C VAL A 133 -5.96 14.59 0.47
N LEU A 134 -4.82 15.28 0.36
CA LEU A 134 -3.55 14.81 0.92
C LEU A 134 -3.52 14.97 2.45
N ARG A 135 -4.09 16.05 2.98
CA ARG A 135 -4.22 16.24 4.43
C ARG A 135 -5.11 15.17 5.05
N SER A 136 -6.20 14.77 4.41
CA SER A 136 -7.05 13.66 4.86
C SER A 136 -6.29 12.33 4.93
N VAL A 137 -5.34 12.07 4.02
CA VAL A 137 -4.48 10.88 4.14
C VAL A 137 -3.57 10.95 5.36
N PHE A 138 -2.98 12.10 5.63
CA PHE A 138 -2.13 12.28 6.82
C PHE A 138 -2.92 12.28 8.14
N GLY A 139 -4.16 12.79 8.11
CA GLY A 139 -5.10 12.75 9.23
C GLY A 139 -5.65 11.35 9.53
N GLY A 140 -5.68 10.48 8.52
CA GLY A 140 -6.19 9.12 8.63
C GLY A 140 -7.65 8.97 8.18
N ASP A 141 -8.28 10.06 7.76
CA ASP A 141 -9.65 10.10 7.23
C ASP A 141 -9.75 9.48 5.83
N LEU A 142 -8.66 9.56 5.05
CA LEU A 142 -8.54 8.89 3.75
C LEU A 142 -7.48 7.78 3.80
N SER A 143 -7.86 6.56 3.46
CA SER A 143 -6.86 5.49 3.36
C SER A 143 -5.93 5.67 2.16
N ILE A 144 -4.70 5.17 2.28
CA ILE A 144 -3.76 5.14 1.15
C ILE A 144 -4.32 4.33 -0.03
N GLU A 145 -5.12 3.30 0.23
CA GLU A 145 -5.82 2.54 -0.81
C GLU A 145 -6.79 3.44 -1.59
N SER A 146 -7.66 4.17 -0.90
CA SER A 146 -8.60 5.08 -1.54
C SER A 146 -7.89 6.21 -2.28
N PHE A 147 -6.84 6.79 -1.68
CA PHE A 147 -6.01 7.80 -2.33
C PHE A 147 -5.38 7.30 -3.64
N ILE A 148 -4.78 6.10 -3.65
CA ILE A 148 -4.23 5.47 -4.86
C ILE A 148 -5.32 5.26 -5.91
N ILE A 149 -6.51 4.81 -5.49
CA ILE A 149 -7.63 4.57 -6.40
C ILE A 149 -8.11 5.89 -7.01
N MET A 150 -8.31 6.94 -6.21
CA MET A 150 -8.69 8.26 -6.71
C MET A 150 -7.63 8.81 -7.67
N ASP A 151 -6.35 8.73 -7.33
CA ASP A 151 -5.27 9.16 -8.23
C ASP A 151 -5.25 8.34 -9.53
N SER A 152 -5.59 7.05 -9.46
CA SER A 152 -5.68 6.22 -10.67
C SER A 152 -6.77 6.69 -11.63
N ILE A 153 -7.81 7.35 -11.11
CA ILE A 153 -8.96 7.89 -11.86
C ILE A 153 -8.66 9.32 -12.34
N LEU A 154 -8.22 10.19 -11.43
CA LEU A 154 -8.14 11.65 -11.61
C LEU A 154 -6.74 12.16 -11.96
N ARG A 155 -5.69 11.37 -11.71
CA ARG A 155 -4.28 11.68 -12.06
C ARG A 155 -3.70 12.95 -11.41
N PHE A 156 -4.19 13.32 -10.23
CA PHE A 156 -3.77 14.54 -9.53
C PHE A 156 -2.34 14.48 -8.96
N SER A 157 -1.76 13.30 -8.71
CA SER A 157 -0.41 13.18 -8.11
C SER A 157 0.68 13.81 -8.98
N SER A 158 0.48 13.82 -10.30
CA SER A 158 1.36 14.50 -11.25
C SER A 158 1.41 16.01 -11.05
N VAL A 159 0.29 16.61 -10.63
CA VAL A 159 0.18 18.03 -10.28
C VAL A 159 0.81 18.28 -8.92
N PHE A 160 0.57 17.40 -7.95
CA PHE A 160 1.14 17.52 -6.60
C PHE A 160 2.67 17.51 -6.65
N ASN A 161 3.28 16.64 -7.46
CA ASN A 161 4.73 16.62 -7.68
C ASN A 161 5.33 17.91 -8.23
N GLN A 162 4.53 18.75 -8.89
CA GLN A 162 4.99 20.03 -9.45
C GLN A 162 4.71 21.20 -8.51
N LYS A 163 3.61 21.12 -7.75
CA LYS A 163 3.09 22.25 -6.96
C LYS A 163 3.43 22.21 -5.48
N ILE A 164 3.62 21.03 -4.88
CA ILE A 164 3.93 20.93 -3.45
C ILE A 164 5.41 21.28 -3.25
N GLU A 165 5.68 22.25 -2.37
CA GLU A 165 7.04 22.70 -2.04
C GLU A 165 7.69 21.86 -0.93
N GLU A 166 6.87 21.25 -0.07
CA GLU A 166 7.31 20.35 1.00
C GLU A 166 8.08 19.14 0.41
N SER A 167 9.25 18.84 0.97
CA SER A 167 10.23 17.93 0.35
C SER A 167 10.43 16.60 1.10
N VAL A 168 9.61 16.26 2.09
CA VAL A 168 9.78 15.08 2.95
C VAL A 168 8.51 14.23 3.00
N MET A 169 7.42 14.75 3.53
CA MET A 169 6.16 14.04 3.75
C MET A 169 5.50 13.62 2.44
N TRP A 170 5.32 14.54 1.48
CA TRP A 170 4.71 14.21 0.20
C TRP A 170 5.58 13.23 -0.61
N PRO A 171 6.89 13.46 -0.82
CA PRO A 171 7.73 12.50 -1.55
C PRO A 171 7.74 11.10 -0.94
N ASN A 172 7.71 10.98 0.39
CA ASN A 172 7.64 9.69 1.07
C ASN A 172 6.31 8.98 0.83
N LEU A 173 5.18 9.68 0.99
CA LEU A 173 3.86 9.11 0.70
C LEU A 173 3.72 8.74 -0.78
N TYR A 174 4.16 9.61 -1.70
CA TYR A 174 4.10 9.36 -3.13
C TYR A 174 4.92 8.12 -3.51
N SER A 175 6.14 7.99 -2.97
CA SER A 175 6.97 6.79 -3.14
C SER A 175 6.23 5.54 -2.65
N MET A 176 5.62 5.58 -1.46
CA MET A 176 4.82 4.48 -0.93
C MET A 176 3.63 4.15 -1.85
N CYS A 177 2.91 5.15 -2.35
CA CYS A 177 1.78 4.98 -3.26
C CYS A 177 2.20 4.26 -4.54
N ILE A 178 3.33 4.65 -5.14
CA ILE A 178 3.84 4.01 -6.37
C ILE A 178 4.27 2.57 -6.11
N LYS A 179 4.94 2.29 -4.99
CA LYS A 179 5.34 0.92 -4.65
C LYS A 179 4.14 0.04 -4.30
N TYR A 180 3.09 0.62 -3.73
CA TYR A 180 1.92 -0.15 -3.30
C TYR A 180 0.89 -0.37 -4.41
N ALA A 181 0.66 0.62 -5.28
CA ALA A 181 -0.40 0.59 -6.29
C ALA A 181 -0.43 -0.69 -7.16
N PRO A 182 0.71 -1.26 -7.62
CA PRO A 182 0.70 -2.50 -8.40
C PRO A 182 0.15 -3.73 -7.66
N PHE A 183 0.09 -3.71 -6.32
CA PHE A 183 -0.50 -4.79 -5.51
C PHE A 183 -2.00 -4.61 -5.26
N LEU A 184 -2.57 -3.43 -5.55
CA LEU A 184 -3.99 -3.14 -5.43
C LEU A 184 -4.75 -3.58 -6.69
N VAL A 185 -5.11 -4.85 -6.75
CA VAL A 185 -5.89 -5.42 -7.86
C VAL A 185 -7.37 -5.14 -7.64
N VAL A 186 -7.89 -4.10 -8.28
CA VAL A 186 -9.28 -3.65 -8.16
C VAL A 186 -9.96 -3.45 -9.52
N ASN A 187 -11.30 -3.57 -9.56
CA ASN A 187 -12.07 -3.19 -10.74
C ASN A 187 -12.22 -1.66 -10.78
N LYS A 188 -11.33 -0.98 -11.50
CA LYS A 188 -11.30 0.49 -11.59
C LYS A 188 -12.67 1.10 -11.95
N GLN A 189 -13.43 0.50 -12.86
CA GLN A 189 -14.72 1.05 -13.29
C GLN A 189 -15.70 1.18 -12.11
N LYS A 190 -15.72 0.19 -11.22
CA LYS A 190 -16.56 0.23 -10.02
C LYS A 190 -16.29 1.48 -9.16
N TYR A 191 -15.03 1.87 -9.03
CA TYR A 191 -14.64 3.04 -8.22
C TYR A 191 -14.90 4.35 -8.95
N VAL A 192 -14.83 4.36 -10.28
CA VAL A 192 -15.30 5.49 -11.09
C VAL A 192 -16.79 5.72 -10.85
N ASP A 193 -17.60 4.65 -10.87
CA ASP A 193 -19.04 4.74 -10.67
C ASP A 193 -19.39 5.23 -9.26
N ILE A 194 -18.69 4.73 -8.22
CA ILE A 194 -18.87 5.19 -6.84
C ILE A 194 -18.50 6.67 -6.70
N LEU A 195 -17.31 7.07 -7.18
CA LEU A 195 -16.85 8.45 -7.07
C LEU A 195 -17.80 9.41 -7.80
N LYS A 196 -18.23 9.06 -9.01
CA LYS A 196 -19.17 9.87 -9.79
C LYS A 196 -20.50 10.03 -9.06
N LYS A 197 -21.08 8.94 -8.56
CA LYS A 197 -22.31 8.98 -7.75
C LYS A 197 -22.16 9.92 -6.55
N GLN A 198 -21.04 9.84 -5.82
CA GLN A 198 -20.82 10.69 -4.64
C GLN A 198 -20.69 12.16 -5.02
N VAL A 199 -19.94 12.49 -6.08
CA VAL A 199 -19.84 13.87 -6.57
C VAL A 199 -21.21 14.42 -6.98
N GLU A 200 -22.04 13.64 -7.68
CA GLU A 200 -23.40 14.04 -8.07
C GLU A 200 -24.30 14.29 -6.84
N LEU A 201 -24.21 13.46 -5.79
CA LEU A 201 -25.02 13.63 -4.58
C LEU A 201 -24.68 14.88 -3.77
N HIS A 202 -23.43 15.35 -3.84
CA HIS A 202 -22.93 16.46 -3.03
C HIS A 202 -22.98 17.81 -3.76
N TYR A 203 -22.87 17.81 -5.09
CA TYR A 203 -22.64 19.04 -5.86
C TYR A 203 -23.65 19.31 -6.99
N GLU A 204 -24.62 18.42 -7.24
CA GLU A 204 -25.70 18.60 -8.24
C GLU A 204 -27.10 18.60 -7.61
#